data_AF-A0AAN0LVQ7-F1
#
_entry.id   AF-A0AAN0LVQ7-F1
#
_cell.length_a   1.000
_cell.length_b   1.000
_cell.length_c   1.000
_cell.angle_alpha   90.00
_cell.angle_beta   90.00
_cell.angle_gamma   90.00
#
_symmetry.space_group_name_H-M   'P 1'
#
loop_
_entity.id
_entity.type
_entity.pdbx_description
1 polymer ?
#
loop_
_entity_poly.entity_id
_entity_poly.type
_entity_poly.pdbx_seq_one_letter_code
_entity_poly.pdbx_strand_id
1 'polypeptide(L)' 'MGTFTSPHLVVHNDRIRINNVPIADDIFLNYINQTYPLWDEHHLSMFEIDMLISILYFLDAVSIMLSMK' A
#
# COMPACT_ATOMS: atom_id res chain seq x y z
N MET A 1 10.66 -1.37 -8.96
CA MET A 1 10.68 -0.06 -8.26
C MET A 1 9.30 0.18 -7.66
N GLY A 2 9.19 0.41 -6.35
CA GLY A 2 7.96 0.85 -5.69
C GLY A 2 7.84 2.38 -5.74
N THR A 3 6.63 2.90 -5.87
CA THR A 3 6.38 4.35 -5.95
C THR A 3 5.10 4.71 -5.20
N PHE A 4 5.21 5.73 -4.35
CA PHE A 4 4.09 6.34 -3.64
C PHE A 4 3.94 7.81 -4.08
N THR A 5 2.74 8.21 -4.52
CA THR A 5 2.45 9.58 -4.98
C THR A 5 1.10 10.08 -4.44
N SER A 6 0.99 11.39 -4.22
CA SER A 6 -0.25 12.06 -3.81
C SER A 6 -0.32 13.44 -4.47
N PRO A 7 -1.49 13.90 -4.97
CA PRO A 7 -2.79 13.22 -4.94
C PRO A 7 -2.88 12.02 -5.88
N HIS A 8 -4.01 11.29 -5.86
CA HIS A 8 -4.28 10.29 -6.90
C HIS A 8 -4.62 10.97 -8.23
N LEU A 9 -4.38 10.30 -9.35
CA LEU A 9 -4.65 10.85 -10.69
C LEU A 9 -6.08 10.55 -11.16
N VAL A 10 -6.49 9.27 -11.15
CA VAL A 10 -7.81 8.82 -11.59
C VAL A 10 -8.53 8.01 -10.50
N VAL A 11 -7.85 7.04 -9.89
CA VAL A 11 -8.38 6.20 -8.80
C VAL A 11 -7.42 6.17 -7.62
N HIS A 12 -7.92 5.90 -6.40
CA HIS A 12 -7.09 5.93 -5.19
C HIS A 12 -5.84 5.04 -5.27
N ASN A 13 -5.97 3.87 -5.90
CA ASN A 13 -4.88 2.91 -6.10
C ASN A 13 -3.72 3.47 -6.94
N ASP A 14 -3.94 4.54 -7.72
CA ASP A 14 -2.88 5.21 -8.48
C ASP A 14 -1.74 5.69 -7.59
N ARG A 15 -2.03 5.92 -6.30
CA ARG A 15 -1.06 6.38 -5.31
C ARG A 15 0.06 5.38 -5.07
N ILE A 16 -0.21 4.08 -5.17
CA ILE A 16 0.72 3.02 -4.77
C ILE A 16 0.98 2.11 -5.97
N ARG A 17 2.21 2.07 -6.46
CA ARG A 17 2.59 1.33 -7.67
C ARG A 17 3.85 0.50 -7.48
N ILE A 18 3.91 -0.66 -8.12
CA ILE A 18 5.15 -1.41 -8.34
C ILE A 18 5.34 -1.59 -9.84
N ASN A 19 6.52 -1.21 -10.34
CA ASN A 19 6.83 -1.27 -11.77
C ASN A 19 5.77 -0.57 -12.64
N ASN A 20 5.29 0.58 -12.15
CA ASN A 20 4.27 1.42 -12.78
C ASN A 20 2.87 0.80 -12.90
N VAL A 21 2.62 -0.33 -12.24
CA VAL A 21 1.31 -0.96 -12.11
C VAL A 21 0.70 -0.59 -10.76
N PRO A 22 -0.52 0.00 -10.72
CA PRO A 22 -1.24 0.26 -9.47
C PRO A 22 -1.48 -1.00 -8.65
N ILE A 23 -1.51 -0.84 -7.33
CA ILE A 23 -1.96 -1.90 -6.43
C ILE A 23 -3.37 -2.37 -6.81
N ALA A 24 -3.59 -3.68 -6.86
CA ALA A 24 -4.90 -4.25 -7.17
C ALA A 24 -5.87 -4.08 -5.98
N ASP A 25 -7.17 -3.98 -6.27
CA ASP A 25 -8.20 -3.69 -5.27
C ASP A 25 -8.26 -4.73 -4.14
N ASP A 26 -8.13 -6.01 -4.49
CA ASP A 26 -8.13 -7.13 -3.55
C ASP A 26 -6.91 -7.10 -2.62
N ILE A 27 -5.74 -6.76 -3.16
CA ILE A 27 -4.51 -6.59 -2.40
C ILE A 27 -4.59 -5.37 -1.49
N PHE A 28 -5.11 -4.24 -2.00
CA PHE A 28 -5.30 -3.03 -1.21
C PHE A 28 -6.28 -3.27 -0.05
N LEU A 29 -7.42 -3.92 -0.32
CA LEU A 29 -8.40 -4.31 0.68
C LEU A 29 -7.82 -5.24 1.75
N ASN A 30 -6.91 -6.14 1.37
CA ASN A 30 -6.22 -7.00 2.32
C ASN A 30 -5.40 -6.20 3.33
N TYR A 31 -4.59 -5.23 2.87
CA TYR A 31 -3.83 -4.37 3.78
C TYR A 31 -4.72 -3.44 4.62
N ILE A 32 -5.82 -2.95 4.06
CA ILE A 32 -6.83 -2.21 4.81
C ILE A 32 -7.33 -3.07 5.98
N ASN A 33 -7.81 -4.28 5.72
CA ASN A 33 -8.36 -5.15 6.76
C ASN A 33 -7.32 -5.51 7.82
N GLN A 34 -6.06 -5.69 7.44
CA GLN A 34 -4.96 -5.99 8.37
C GLN A 34 -4.61 -4.79 9.27
N THR A 35 -4.68 -3.57 8.74
CA THR A 35 -4.25 -2.36 9.46
C THR A 35 -5.39 -1.59 10.11
N TYR A 36 -6.65 -1.86 9.72
CA TYR A 36 -7.85 -1.18 10.21
C TYR A 36 -7.92 -1.05 11.75
N PRO A 37 -7.57 -2.08 12.55
CA PRO A 37 -7.58 -1.95 14.01
C PRO A 37 -6.69 -0.83 14.55
N LEU A 38 -5.63 -0.46 13.82
CA LEU A 38 -4.66 0.56 14.20
C LEU A 38 -5.12 1.99 13.86
N TRP A 39 -6.09 2.14 12.97
CA TRP A 39 -6.46 3.43 12.40
C TRP A 39 -7.13 4.32 13.45
N ASP A 40 -8.14 3.78 14.13
CA ASP A 40 -8.84 4.47 15.21
C ASP A 40 -7.98 4.57 16.47
N GLU A 41 -7.17 3.54 16.77
CA GLU A 41 -6.26 3.52 17.93
C GLU A 41 -5.25 4.67 17.88
N HIS A 42 -4.70 4.96 16.70
CA HIS A 42 -3.67 5.98 16.51
C HIS A 42 -4.18 7.25 15.83
N HIS A 43 -5.49 7.35 15.57
CA HIS A 43 -6.13 8.46 14.87
C HIS A 43 -5.44 8.80 13.53
N LEU A 44 -5.15 7.77 12.74
CA LEU A 44 -4.40 7.92 11.50
C LEU A 44 -5.20 8.74 10.47
N SER A 45 -4.52 9.67 9.82
CA SER A 45 -5.04 10.36 8.64
C SER A 45 -5.03 9.45 7.42
N MET A 46 -5.82 9.80 6.39
CA MET A 46 -5.81 9.08 5.10
C MET A 46 -4.40 9.01 4.48
N PHE A 47 -3.58 10.06 4.65
CA PHE A 47 -2.21 10.05 4.15
C PHE A 47 -1.33 9.04 4.90
N GLU A 48 -1.45 8.97 6.22
CA GLU A 48 -0.69 8.01 7.05
C GLU A 48 -1.14 6.57 6.78
N ILE A 49 -2.44 6.35 6.57
CA ILE A 49 -2.98 5.04 6.15
C ILE A 49 -2.37 4.63 4.80
N ASP A 50 -2.42 5.50 3.80
CA ASP A 50 -1.87 5.21 2.47
C ASP A 50 -0.35 4.94 2.53
N MET A 51 0.36 5.71 3.35
CA MET A 51 1.80 5.56 3.56
C MET A 51 2.12 4.22 4.22
N LEU A 52 1.41 3.84 5.28
CA LEU A 52 1.52 2.55 5.96
C LEU A 52 1.29 1.38 4.98
N ILE A 53 0.20 1.43 4.22
CA ILE A 53 -0.13 0.38 3.25
C ILE A 53 0.95 0.29 2.16
N SER A 54 1.46 1.42 1.67
CA SER A 54 2.53 1.43 0.66
C SER A 54 3.81 0.76 1.16
N ILE A 55 4.20 1.00 2.42
CA ILE A 55 5.37 0.38 3.04
C ILE A 55 5.20 -1.14 3.13
N LEU A 56 4.06 -1.61 3.64
CA LEU A 56 3.77 -3.04 3.77
C LEU A 56 3.81 -3.72 2.40
N TYR A 57 3.16 -3.13 1.40
CA TYR A 57 3.13 -3.66 0.04
C TYR A 57 4.53 -3.76 -0.60
N PHE A 58 5.38 -2.75 -0.40
CA PHE A 58 6.73 -2.78 -0.94
C PHE A 58 7.62 -3.82 -0.23
N LEU A 59 7.44 -4.01 1.08
CA LEU A 59 8.18 -5.03 1.84
C LEU A 59 7.81 -6.44 1.39
N ASP A 60 6.52 -6.74 1.21
CA ASP A 60 6.06 -8.05 0.77
C ASP A 60 6.59 -8.40 -0.62
N ALA A 61 6.57 -7.43 -1.55
CA ALA A 61 7.11 -7.62 -2.89
C ALA A 61 8.62 -7.94 -2.89
N VAL A 62 9.39 -7.32 -2.00
CA VAL A 62 10.82 -7.62 -1.83
C VAL A 62 11.02 -9.00 -1.20
N SER A 63 10.24 -9.35 -0.18
CA SER A 63 10.30 -10.64 0.51
C SER A 63 10.08 -11.82 -0.46
N ILE A 64 9.05 -11.73 -1.30
CA ILE A 64 8.74 -12.74 -2.32
C ILE A 64 9.89 -12.89 -3.32
N MET A 65 10.49 -11.77 -3.76
CA MET A 65 11.61 -11.81 -4.70
C MET A 65 12.86 -12.47 -4.09
N LEU A 66 13.08 -12.34 -2.78
CA LEU A 66 14.18 -13.00 -2.08
C LEU A 66 13.94 -14.49 -1.87
N SER A 67 12.70 -14.94 -1.65
CA SER A 67 12.39 -16.37 -1.47
C SER A 67 12.45 -17.19 -2.77
N MET A 68 12.50 -16.53 -3.93
CA MET A 68 12.60 -17.17 -5.25
C MET A 68 14.05 -17.33 -5.75
N LYS A 69 15.05 -16.89 -4.97
CA LYS A 69 16.48 -17.08 -5.25
C LYS A 69 17.03 -18.23 -4.43
#